data_AF-A0A3F3PLQ4-F1
#
_entry.id   AF-A0A3F3PLQ4-F1
#
_cell.length_a   1.000
_cell.length_b   1.000
_cell.length_c   1.000
_cell.angle_alpha   90.00
_cell.angle_beta   90.00
_cell.angle_gamma   90.00
#
_symmetry.space_group_name_H-M   'P 1'
#
loop_
_entity.id
_entity.type
_entity.pdbx_description
1 polymer ?
#
loop_
_entity_poly.entity_id
_entity_poly.type
_entity_poly.pdbx_seq_one_letter_code
_entity_poly.pdbx_strand_id
1 'polypeptide(L)'
;MVQLTAKADHLGHTIDASLYALWACRETFEECDPLVEEAVRISCIWYIYASQRMWENCQVRRTFGDAENPSPRQRFTMKKWYHWRNGLKAAQLQFPRASTQEMIQKVLTEIEKAERGE
;
A
#
# COMPACT_ATOMS: atom_id res chain seq x y z
N MET A 1 -2.65 15.14 19.95
CA MET A 1 -2.26 14.83 18.56
C MET A 1 -3.53 14.77 17.74
N VAL A 2 -3.68 15.64 16.75
CA VAL A 2 -4.89 15.77 15.93
C VAL A 2 -4.91 14.63 14.90
N GLN A 3 -5.97 13.81 14.92
CA GLN A 3 -6.31 12.85 13.86
C GLN A 3 -6.51 13.63 12.54
N LEU A 4 -5.52 13.57 11.66
CA LEU A 4 -5.52 14.32 10.39
C LEU A 4 -6.36 13.67 9.27
N THR A 5 -6.99 12.51 9.50
CA THR A 5 -7.60 11.73 8.40
C THR A 5 -8.96 11.11 8.69
N ALA A 6 -9.47 11.15 9.93
CA ALA A 6 -10.64 10.37 10.33
C ALA A 6 -12.00 10.82 9.75
N LYS A 7 -12.05 11.84 8.88
CA LYS A 7 -13.34 12.41 8.38
C LYS A 7 -13.39 12.72 6.88
N ALA A 8 -12.60 12.04 6.06
CA ALA A 8 -12.38 12.48 4.68
C ALA A 8 -13.21 11.80 3.58
N ASP A 9 -14.30 11.09 3.90
CA ASP A 9 -15.11 10.45 2.83
C ASP A 9 -15.88 11.46 1.95
N HIS A 10 -16.10 12.68 2.44
CA HIS A 10 -16.80 13.76 1.72
C HIS A 10 -15.87 14.75 1.01
N LEU A 11 -14.56 14.64 1.23
CA LEU A 11 -13.55 15.48 0.61
C LEU A 11 -12.66 14.53 -0.19
N GLY A 12 -12.78 14.55 -1.52
CA GLY A 12 -11.61 14.25 -2.34
C GLY A 12 -10.50 15.18 -1.89
N HIS A 13 -9.69 14.75 -0.90
CA HIS A 13 -8.64 15.58 -0.35
C HIS A 13 -7.74 15.97 -1.51
N THR A 14 -7.43 17.25 -1.59
CA THR A 14 -6.61 17.86 -2.64
C THR A 14 -5.21 17.22 -2.76
N ILE A 15 -4.83 16.35 -1.81
CA ILE A 15 -3.60 15.55 -1.81
C ILE A 15 -3.92 14.12 -1.31
N ASP A 16 -4.84 13.40 -1.96
CA ASP A 16 -4.97 11.95 -1.76
C ASP A 16 -3.94 11.20 -2.64
N ALA A 17 -2.80 10.86 -2.03
CA ALA A 17 -1.72 10.16 -2.70
C ALA A 17 -1.89 8.62 -2.72
N SER A 18 -3.04 8.09 -2.28
CA SER A 18 -3.25 6.64 -2.24
C SER A 18 -3.26 5.98 -3.63
N LEU A 19 -3.51 6.73 -4.71
CA LEU A 19 -3.30 6.23 -6.07
C LEU A 19 -1.84 5.82 -6.32
N TYR A 20 -0.87 6.59 -5.83
CA TYR A 20 0.54 6.28 -5.99
C TYR A 20 0.96 5.08 -5.13
N ALA A 21 0.36 4.90 -3.95
CA ALA A 21 0.55 3.68 -3.16
C ALA A 21 0.04 2.43 -3.89
N LEU A 22 -1.13 2.55 -4.55
CA LEU A 22 -1.71 1.49 -5.36
C LEU A 22 -0.81 1.12 -6.55
N TRP A 23 -0.25 2.12 -7.24
CA TRP A 23 0.68 1.90 -8.34
C TRP A 23 1.98 1.28 -7.87
N ALA A 24 2.62 1.84 -6.83
CA ALA A 24 3.87 1.32 -6.29
C ALA A 24 3.75 -0.15 -5.88
N CYS A 25 2.68 -0.51 -5.18
CA CYS A 25 2.48 -1.90 -4.75
C CYS A 25 2.15 -2.84 -5.91
N ARG A 26 1.38 -2.38 -6.91
CA ARG A 26 1.10 -3.16 -8.12
C ARG A 26 2.38 -3.42 -8.91
N GLU A 27 3.11 -2.36 -9.24
CA GLU A 27 4.37 -2.48 -9.99
C GLU A 27 5.33 -3.40 -9.24
N THR A 28 5.48 -3.22 -7.93
CA THR A 28 6.41 -4.01 -7.12
C THR A 28 5.99 -5.48 -6.97
N PHE A 29 4.74 -5.77 -6.61
CA PHE A 29 4.34 -7.11 -6.16
C PHE A 29 3.45 -7.88 -7.14
N GLU A 30 2.93 -7.22 -8.19
CA GLU A 30 2.11 -7.88 -9.22
C GLU A 30 2.83 -7.96 -10.57
N GLU A 31 3.70 -7.00 -10.91
CA GLU A 31 4.27 -6.87 -12.26
C GLU A 31 5.79 -7.06 -12.33
N CYS A 32 6.50 -6.87 -11.22
CA CYS A 32 7.94 -7.02 -11.15
C CYS A 32 8.34 -8.46 -10.82
N ASP A 33 8.88 -9.17 -11.83
CA ASP A 33 9.52 -10.48 -11.68
C ASP A 33 10.83 -10.50 -12.50
N PRO A 34 12.01 -10.59 -11.86
CA PRO A 34 12.24 -10.73 -10.42
C PRO A 34 11.99 -9.45 -9.63
N LEU A 35 11.66 -9.58 -8.35
CA LEU A 35 11.53 -8.46 -7.42
C LEU A 35 12.81 -7.61 -7.38
N VAL A 36 12.63 -6.28 -7.36
CA VAL A 36 13.70 -5.29 -7.22
C VAL A 36 13.67 -4.67 -5.83
N GLU A 37 14.82 -4.65 -5.15
CA GLU A 37 14.94 -4.20 -3.76
C GLU A 37 14.46 -2.76 -3.56
N GLU A 38 14.83 -1.85 -4.47
CA GLU A 38 14.44 -0.44 -4.42
C GLU A 38 12.93 -0.24 -4.57
N ALA A 39 12.26 -1.04 -5.40
CA ALA A 39 10.81 -1.02 -5.56
C ALA A 39 10.10 -1.46 -4.26
N VAL A 40 10.63 -2.50 -3.59
CA VAL A 40 10.15 -2.92 -2.26
C VAL A 40 10.30 -1.79 -1.24
N ARG A 41 11.45 -1.10 -1.21
CA ARG A 41 11.68 0.02 -0.29
C ARG A 41 10.73 1.20 -0.56
N ILE A 42 10.42 1.51 -1.81
CA ILE A 42 9.43 2.52 -2.18
C ILE A 42 8.03 2.11 -1.69
N SER A 43 7.64 0.86 -1.93
CA SER A 43 6.37 0.32 -1.40
C SER A 43 6.31 0.38 0.12
N CYS A 44 7.43 0.14 0.81
CA CYS A 44 7.51 0.23 2.27
C CYS A 44 7.19 1.65 2.78
N ILE A 45 7.63 2.70 2.06
CA ILE A 45 7.33 4.09 2.45
C ILE A 45 5.82 4.34 2.49
N TRP A 46 5.07 3.80 1.53
CA TRP A 46 3.62 3.94 1.50
C TRP A 46 2.93 3.28 2.70
N TYR A 47 3.32 2.06 3.05
CA TYR A 47 2.77 1.42 4.24
C TYR A 47 3.16 2.15 5.53
N ILE A 48 4.42 2.57 5.68
CA ILE A 48 4.89 3.25 6.90
C ILE A 48 4.07 4.51 7.21
N TYR A 49 3.67 5.27 6.19
CA TYR A 49 2.99 6.55 6.38
C TYR A 49 1.49 6.52 6.08
N ALA A 50 1.01 5.52 5.35
CA ALA A 50 -0.37 5.49 4.85
C ALA A 50 -1.05 4.12 4.98
N SER A 51 -0.51 3.16 5.75
CA SER A 51 -1.09 1.82 5.95
C SER A 51 -2.59 1.89 6.30
N GLN A 52 -2.97 2.72 7.27
CA GLN A 52 -4.36 2.88 7.71
C GLN A 52 -5.28 3.30 6.56
N ARG A 53 -4.88 4.31 5.78
CA ARG A 53 -5.67 4.77 4.64
C ARG A 53 -5.74 3.73 3.53
N MET A 54 -4.65 3.03 3.25
CA MET A 54 -4.61 1.95 2.27
C MET A 54 -5.55 0.80 2.67
N TRP A 55 -5.59 0.47 3.97
CA TRP A 55 -6.51 -0.52 4.53
C TRP A 55 -7.97 -0.10 4.37
N GLU A 56 -8.33 1.12 4.79
CA GLU A 56 -9.68 1.67 4.62
C GLU A 56 -10.11 1.66 3.15
N ASN A 57 -9.22 2.06 2.24
CA ASN A 57 -9.46 2.02 0.80
C ASN A 57 -9.71 0.59 0.29
N CYS A 58 -9.03 -0.42 0.84
CA CYS A 58 -9.27 -1.84 0.55
C CYS A 58 -10.65 -2.30 1.04
N GLN A 59 -11.08 -1.85 2.22
CA GLN A 59 -12.38 -2.18 2.80
C GLN A 59 -13.53 -1.60 1.96
N VAL A 60 -13.44 -0.33 1.57
CA VAL A 60 -14.47 0.35 0.76
C VAL A 60 -14.33 0.09 -0.75
N ARG A 61 -13.34 -0.71 -1.16
CA ARG A 61 -13.04 -1.03 -2.57
C ARG A 61 -12.85 0.23 -3.43
N ARG A 62 -12.12 1.22 -2.91
CA ARG A 62 -11.86 2.48 -3.59
C ARG A 62 -11.30 2.23 -4.99
N THR A 63 -11.88 2.90 -5.97
CA THR A 63 -11.57 2.74 -7.39
C THR A 63 -11.08 4.06 -7.96
N PHE A 64 -10.03 4.00 -8.78
CA PHE A 64 -9.44 5.12 -9.50
C PHE A 64 -9.52 4.87 -11.01
N GLY A 65 -9.67 5.95 -11.76
CA GLY A 65 -9.85 5.93 -13.21
C GLY A 65 -11.23 6.45 -13.60
N ASP A 66 -11.31 6.98 -14.82
CA ASP A 66 -12.54 7.55 -15.35
C ASP A 66 -13.54 6.45 -15.70
N ALA A 67 -14.84 6.74 -15.54
CA ALA A 67 -15.89 5.81 -15.92
C ALA A 67 -15.89 5.58 -17.45
N GLU A 68 -15.43 6.57 -18.20
CA GLU A 68 -15.46 6.62 -19.67
C GLU A 68 -14.21 6.05 -20.35
N ASN A 69 -13.15 5.71 -19.60
CA ASN A 69 -11.89 5.24 -20.17
C ASN A 69 -11.74 3.71 -20.00
N PRO A 70 -11.54 2.92 -21.08
CA PRO A 70 -11.50 1.45 -21.05
C PRO A 70 -10.28 0.83 -20.36
N SER A 71 -9.34 1.62 -19.84
CA SER A 71 -8.20 1.09 -19.07
C SER A 71 -8.70 0.39 -17.80
N PRO A 72 -8.10 -0.74 -17.36
CA PRO A 72 -8.54 -1.45 -16.17
C PRO A 72 -8.57 -0.50 -14.97
N ARG A 73 -9.77 -0.29 -14.42
CA ARG A 73 -9.97 0.56 -13.24
C ARG A 73 -9.06 0.07 -12.12
N GLN A 74 -8.21 0.95 -11.61
CA GLN A 74 -7.29 0.61 -10.53
C GLN A 74 -8.07 0.60 -9.23
N ARG A 75 -8.08 -0.54 -8.53
CA ARG A 75 -8.91 -0.73 -7.36
C ARG A 75 -8.10 -1.26 -6.18
N PHE A 76 -8.32 -0.66 -5.02
CA PHE A 76 -7.91 -1.26 -3.75
C PHE A 76 -8.83 -2.43 -3.42
N THR A 77 -8.26 -3.60 -3.16
CA THR A 77 -9.04 -4.79 -2.79
C THR A 77 -8.33 -5.54 -1.68
N MET A 78 -9.12 -6.22 -0.85
CA MET A 78 -8.59 -7.13 0.18
C MET A 78 -7.64 -8.19 -0.42
N LYS A 79 -7.94 -8.71 -1.61
CA LYS A 79 -7.05 -9.65 -2.30
C LYS A 79 -5.67 -9.04 -2.56
N LYS A 80 -5.63 -7.81 -3.07
CA LYS A 80 -4.38 -7.07 -3.31
C LYS A 80 -3.63 -6.79 -2.01
N TRP A 81 -4.32 -6.34 -0.97
CA TRP A 81 -3.73 -6.12 0.35
C TRP A 81 -2.95 -7.35 0.86
N TYR A 82 -3.60 -8.52 0.88
CA TYR A 82 -2.95 -9.75 1.34
C TYR A 82 -1.84 -10.23 0.39
N HIS A 83 -2.03 -10.05 -0.91
CA HIS A 83 -1.00 -10.35 -1.91
C HIS A 83 0.26 -9.52 -1.68
N TRP A 84 0.13 -8.21 -1.51
CA TRP A 84 1.25 -7.30 -1.23
C TRP A 84 1.91 -7.58 0.13
N ARG A 85 1.12 -7.87 1.18
CA ARG A 85 1.66 -8.31 2.48
C ARG A 85 2.50 -9.57 2.36
N ASN A 86 2.09 -10.54 1.55
CA ASN A 86 2.87 -11.74 1.29
C ASN A 86 4.13 -11.43 0.45
N GLY A 87 4.02 -10.51 -0.51
CA GLY A 87 5.17 -9.98 -1.26
C GLY A 87 6.24 -9.36 -0.36
N LEU A 88 5.83 -8.60 0.66
CA LEU A 88 6.75 -8.04 1.67
C LEU A 88 7.46 -9.13 2.48
N LYS A 89 6.73 -10.18 2.89
CA LYS A 89 7.33 -11.33 3.59
C LYS A 89 8.31 -12.10 2.70
N ALA A 90 8.00 -12.28 1.42
CA ALA A 90 8.91 -12.88 0.46
C ALA A 90 10.17 -12.03 0.24
N ALA A 91 9.99 -10.71 0.11
CA ALA A 91 11.10 -9.76 0.00
C ALA A 91 12.00 -9.77 1.25
N GLN A 92 11.42 -10.01 2.44
CA GLN A 92 12.18 -10.17 3.68
C GLN A 92 13.15 -11.36 3.62
N LEU A 93 12.77 -12.44 2.94
CA LEU A 93 13.64 -13.60 2.76
C LEU A 93 14.69 -13.38 1.66
N GLN A 94 14.37 -12.55 0.66
CA GLN A 94 15.20 -12.33 -0.51
C GLN A 94 16.31 -11.28 -0.31
N PHE A 95 16.06 -10.20 0.42
CA PHE A 95 16.96 -9.04 0.49
C PHE A 95 17.67 -8.92 1.85
N PRO A 96 18.94 -9.35 2.01
CA PRO A 96 19.61 -9.40 3.31
C PRO A 96 20.05 -8.02 3.83
N ARG A 97 19.93 -6.94 3.05
CA ARG A 97 20.36 -5.59 3.44
C ARG A 97 19.62 -5.16 4.72
N ALA A 98 20.38 -4.87 5.78
CA ALA A 98 19.82 -4.53 7.09
C ALA A 98 18.79 -3.39 7.05
N SER A 99 19.08 -2.32 6.31
CA SER A 99 18.14 -1.19 6.20
C SER A 99 16.85 -1.54 5.46
N THR A 100 16.86 -2.55 4.58
CA THR A 100 15.64 -3.04 3.92
C THR A 100 14.85 -3.94 4.86
N GLN A 101 15.54 -4.79 5.63
CA GLN A 101 14.93 -5.61 6.68
C GLN A 101 14.19 -4.76 7.73
N GLU A 102 14.83 -3.70 8.21
CA GLU A 102 14.23 -2.76 9.16
C GLU A 102 12.97 -2.10 8.59
N MET A 103 13.00 -1.67 7.32
CA MET A 103 11.83 -1.10 6.66
C MET A 103 10.69 -2.12 6.55
N ILE A 104 10.97 -3.35 6.11
CA ILE A 104 9.94 -4.39 5.99
C ILE A 104 9.35 -4.73 7.36
N GLN A 105 10.17 -4.85 8.42
CA GLN A 105 9.68 -5.12 9.76
C GLN A 105 8.76 -4.01 10.27
N LYS A 106 9.12 -2.75 10.04
CA LYS A 106 8.29 -1.60 10.38
C LYS A 106 6.96 -1.63 9.60
N VAL A 107 7.01 -1.93 8.31
CA VAL A 107 5.82 -2.06 7.46
C VAL A 107 4.87 -3.15 7.98
N LEU A 108 5.38 -4.34 8.30
CA LEU A 108 4.55 -5.42 8.82
C LEU A 108 3.84 -5.01 10.12
N THR A 109 4.53 -4.23 10.96
CA THR A 109 3.95 -3.64 12.18
C THR A 109 2.83 -2.64 11.85
N GLU A 110 3.03 -1.74 10.89
CA GLU A 110 2.00 -0.76 10.49
C GLU A 110 0.81 -1.41 9.75
N ILE A 111 1.02 -2.52 9.05
CA ILE A 111 -0.04 -3.34 8.48
C ILE A 111 -0.90 -3.94 9.59
N GLU A 112 -0.26 -4.52 10.61
CA GLU A 112 -0.98 -5.13 11.73
C GLU A 112 -1.77 -4.10 12.55
N LYS A 113 -1.22 -2.91 12.79
CA LYS A 113 -1.94 -1.80 13.41
C LYS A 113 -3.16 -1.39 12.58
N ALA A 114 -2.96 -1.22 11.27
CA ALA A 114 -4.05 -0.83 10.36
C ALA A 114 -5.18 -1.87 10.35
N GLU A 115 -4.83 -3.16 10.30
CA GLU A 115 -5.80 -4.26 10.37
C GLU A 115 -6.59 -4.26 11.70
N ARG A 116 -6.00 -3.75 12.79
CA ARG A 116 -6.67 -3.56 14.11
C ARG A 116 -7.40 -2.22 14.26
N GLY A 117 -7.17 -1.27 13.36
CA GLY A 117 -7.73 0.09 13.44
C GLY A 117 -7.05 0.99 14.47
N GLU A 118 -5.75 0.79 14.71
CA GLU A 118 -4.91 1.52 15.68
C GLU A 118 -4.12 2.68 15.05
#